data_AF-A0A561F0H2-F1
#
_entry.id   AF-A0A561F0H2-F1
#
_cell.length_a   1.000
_cell.length_b   1.000
_cell.length_c   1.000
_cell.angle_alpha   90.00
_cell.angle_beta   90.00
_cell.angle_gamma   90.00
#
_symmetry.space_group_name_H-M   'P 1'
#
loop_
_entity.id
_entity.type
_entity.pdbx_description
1 polymer ?
#
loop_
_entity_poly.entity_id
_entity_poly.type
_entity_poly.pdbx_seq_one_letter_code
_entity_poly.pdbx_strand_id
1 'polypeptide(L)'
;MTGCIPVAAGVGPGSTVALWVDDAGAPARVPQSEVELRGSAVVIGIGTMSGLSLAVVAALAEVGRRVERRAEALWEREWERVEPGWSGRAPSPPSGFVS
;
A
#
# COMPACT_ATOMS: atom_id res chain seq x y z
N MET A 1 34.69 -26.90 38.38
CA MET A 1 35.15 -26.13 37.21
C MET A 1 34.62 -24.73 37.34
N THR A 2 35.47 -23.72 37.34
CA THR A 2 35.09 -22.30 37.41
C THR A 2 35.07 -21.72 36.00
N GLY A 3 33.99 -21.04 35.62
CA GLY A 3 33.85 -20.36 34.32
C GLY A 3 33.95 -18.85 34.47
N CYS A 4 34.74 -18.20 33.62
CA CYS A 4 34.83 -16.73 33.57
C CYS A 4 33.89 -16.19 32.50
N ILE A 5 33.12 -15.15 32.83
CA ILE A 5 32.21 -14.48 31.90
C ILE A 5 32.59 -13.00 31.82
N PRO A 6 32.86 -12.45 30.63
CA PRO A 6 33.21 -11.05 30.47
C PRO A 6 31.97 -10.18 30.74
N VAL A 7 32.10 -9.24 31.67
CA VAL A 7 31.09 -8.21 31.98
C VAL A 7 31.48 -6.90 31.29
N ALA A 8 30.50 -6.18 30.74
CA ALA A 8 30.73 -4.87 30.14
C ALA A 8 31.27 -3.88 31.19
N ALA A 9 32.28 -3.09 30.83
CA ALA A 9 32.92 -2.13 31.73
C ALA A 9 31.91 -1.04 32.17
N GLY A 10 31.60 -0.99 33.47
CA GLY A 10 30.64 -0.03 34.04
C GLY A 10 29.70 -0.62 35.12
N VAL A 11 29.77 -1.93 35.36
CA VAL A 11 28.95 -2.63 36.37
C VAL A 11 29.62 -2.50 37.74
N GLY A 12 29.06 -1.65 38.62
CA GLY A 12 29.57 -1.44 39.98
C GLY A 12 29.29 -2.64 40.92
N PRO A 13 30.03 -2.76 42.05
CA PRO A 13 29.81 -3.82 43.04
C PRO A 13 28.35 -3.86 43.51
N GLY A 14 27.71 -5.04 43.43
CA GLY A 14 26.30 -5.22 43.81
C GLY A 14 25.29 -5.17 42.65
N SER A 15 25.76 -4.96 41.41
CA SER A 15 24.87 -4.99 40.24
C SER A 15 24.45 -6.41 39.89
N THR A 16 23.14 -6.64 39.77
CA THR A 16 22.58 -7.93 39.36
C THR A 16 22.73 -8.11 37.85
N VAL A 17 23.59 -9.03 37.42
CA VAL A 17 23.70 -9.43 36.01
C VAL A 17 22.89 -10.71 35.83
N ALA A 18 21.85 -10.65 35.01
CA ALA A 18 21.05 -11.83 34.67
C ALA A 18 21.86 -12.74 33.74
N LEU A 19 22.34 -13.87 34.28
CA LEU A 19 23.00 -14.92 33.52
C LEU A 19 21.96 -15.97 33.11
N TRP A 20 21.81 -16.20 31.82
CA TRP A 20 20.98 -17.28 31.31
C TRP A 20 21.78 -18.58 31.28
N VAL A 21 21.30 -19.57 32.01
CA VAL A 21 21.90 -20.90 32.12
C VAL A 21 20.85 -21.89 31.62
N ASP A 22 21.24 -22.85 30.80
CA ASP A 22 20.35 -23.94 30.40
C ASP A 22 20.15 -24.96 31.54
N ASP A 23 19.22 -25.91 31.35
CA ASP A 23 18.89 -26.94 32.36
C ASP A 23 20.10 -27.85 32.72
N ALA A 24 21.16 -27.81 31.92
CA ALA A 24 22.40 -28.58 32.11
C ALA A 24 23.52 -27.76 32.80
N GLY A 25 23.26 -26.51 33.19
CA GLY A 25 24.23 -25.67 33.89
C GLY A 25 25.26 -24.99 32.96
N ALA A 26 25.07 -25.05 31.64
CA ALA A 26 25.96 -24.42 30.69
C ALA A 26 25.53 -22.96 30.38
N PRO A 27 26.50 -22.05 30.15
CA PRO A 27 26.19 -20.67 29.78
C PRO A 27 25.47 -20.64 28.43
N ALA A 28 24.17 -20.35 28.48
CA ALA A 28 23.31 -20.32 27.30
C ALA A 28 23.30 -18.93 26.68
N ARG A 29 23.32 -18.88 25.35
CA ARG A 29 23.24 -17.63 24.58
C ARG A 29 21.92 -16.92 24.89
N VAL A 30 22.00 -15.59 25.10
CA VAL A 30 20.87 -14.67 25.35
C VAL A 30 19.66 -15.06 24.49
N PRO A 31 18.43 -15.12 25.04
CA PRO A 31 17.24 -15.48 24.27
C PRO A 31 17.01 -14.45 23.16
N GLN A 32 17.58 -14.71 21.98
CA GLN A 32 17.47 -13.85 20.81
C GLN A 32 16.13 -14.02 20.07
N SER A 33 15.18 -14.82 20.58
CA SER A 33 14.04 -15.25 19.75
C SER A 33 12.83 -14.32 19.75
N GLU A 34 12.52 -13.60 20.83
CA GLU A 34 11.23 -12.90 20.90
C GLU A 34 11.18 -11.54 20.18
N VAL A 35 12.30 -10.82 20.14
CA VAL A 35 12.36 -9.49 19.52
C VAL A 35 12.48 -9.62 18.00
N GLU A 36 13.26 -10.58 17.50
CA GLU A 36 13.36 -10.87 16.06
C GLU A 36 12.07 -11.47 15.48
N LEU A 37 11.38 -12.34 16.24
CA LEU A 37 10.10 -12.90 15.82
C LEU A 37 9.00 -11.83 15.76
N ARG A 38 8.95 -10.94 16.76
CA ARG A 38 8.01 -9.81 16.75
C ARG A 38 8.33 -8.82 15.62
N GLY A 39 9.60 -8.49 15.40
CA GLY A 39 10.02 -7.62 14.30
C GLY A 39 9.63 -8.18 12.93
N SER A 40 9.87 -9.48 12.71
CA SER A 40 9.53 -10.17 11.46
C SER A 40 8.02 -10.18 11.21
N ALA A 41 7.22 -10.48 12.24
CA ALA A 41 5.76 -10.48 12.14
C ALA A 41 5.20 -9.07 11.82
N VAL A 42 5.75 -8.02 12.44
CA VAL A 42 5.35 -6.63 12.17
C VAL A 42 5.70 -6.22 10.74
N VAL A 43 6.89 -6.54 10.25
CA VAL A 43 7.31 -6.20 8.88
C VAL A 43 6.44 -6.92 7.85
N ILE A 44 6.16 -8.21 8.04
CA ILE A 44 5.28 -8.98 7.15
C ILE A 44 3.87 -8.40 7.18
N GLY A 45 3.34 -8.07 8.37
CA GLY A 45 2.02 -7.47 8.52
C GLY A 45 1.89 -6.13 7.79
N ILE A 46 2.83 -5.20 8.05
CA ILE A 46 2.84 -3.88 7.40
C ILE A 46 3.00 -4.03 5.89
N GLY A 47 3.90 -4.90 5.42
CA GLY A 47 4.12 -5.15 4.00
C GLY A 47 2.87 -5.71 3.32
N THR A 48 2.20 -6.66 3.96
CA THR A 48 0.96 -7.28 3.45
C THR A 48 -0.18 -6.27 3.37
N MET A 49 -0.42 -5.50 4.44
CA MET A 49 -1.44 -4.45 4.45
C MET A 49 -1.16 -3.39 3.39
N SER A 50 0.10 -2.93 3.29
CA SER A 50 0.51 -1.93 2.30
C SER A 50 0.32 -2.44 0.88
N GLY A 51 0.71 -3.69 0.60
CA GLY A 51 0.54 -4.33 -0.70
C GLY A 51 -0.93 -4.46 -1.10
N LEU A 52 -1.79 -4.91 -0.18
CA LEU A 52 -3.23 -5.00 -0.40
C LEU A 52 -3.86 -3.63 -0.64
N SER A 53 -3.52 -2.62 0.17
CA SER A 53 -4.00 -1.25 -0.02
C SER A 53 -3.60 -0.70 -1.39
N LEU A 54 -2.35 -0.89 -1.79
CA LEU A 54 -1.86 -0.43 -3.10
C LEU A 54 -2.57 -1.16 -4.25
N ALA A 55 -2.79 -2.46 -4.13
CA ALA A 55 -3.52 -3.25 -5.12
C ALA A 55 -4.97 -2.77 -5.28
N VAL A 56 -5.67 -2.49 -4.17
CA VAL A 56 -7.04 -1.95 -4.20
C VAL A 56 -7.08 -0.58 -4.86
N VAL A 57 -6.18 0.33 -4.48
CA VAL A 57 -6.10 1.67 -5.08
C VAL A 57 -5.81 1.58 -6.57
N ALA A 58 -4.88 0.74 -6.98
CA ALA A 58 -4.55 0.53 -8.39
C ALA A 58 -5.74 -0.02 -9.19
N ALA A 59 -6.47 -1.00 -8.62
CA ALA A 59 -7.66 -1.56 -9.25
C ALA A 59 -8.77 -0.51 -9.41
N LEU A 60 -9.04 0.28 -8.37
CA LEU A 60 -10.04 1.36 -8.44
C LEU A 60 -9.65 2.43 -9.46
N ALA A 61 -8.38 2.83 -9.50
CA ALA A 61 -7.87 3.79 -10.47
C ALA A 61 -8.01 3.26 -11.91
N GLU A 62 -7.70 1.98 -12.15
CA GLU A 62 -7.87 1.38 -13.48
C GLU A 62 -9.34 1.34 -13.90
N VAL A 63 -10.24 0.91 -13.01
CA VAL A 63 -11.69 0.92 -13.25
C VAL A 63 -12.17 2.34 -13.55
N GLY A 64 -11.76 3.32 -12.74
CA GLY A 64 -12.07 4.74 -12.97
C GLY A 64 -11.63 5.20 -14.37
N ARG A 65 -10.37 4.93 -14.74
CA ARG A 65 -9.85 5.26 -16.08
C ARG A 65 -10.59 4.57 -17.22
N ARG A 66 -11.14 3.36 -17.00
CA ARG A 66 -11.91 2.64 -18.02
C ARG A 66 -13.32 3.20 -18.15
N VAL A 67 -13.94 3.57 -17.03
CA VAL A 67 -15.25 4.20 -17.01
C VAL A 67 -15.17 5.57 -17.67
N GLU A 68 -14.17 6.38 -17.31
CA GLU A 68 -13.96 7.71 -17.89
C GLU A 68 -13.83 7.64 -19.41
N ARG A 69 -12.92 6.79 -19.91
CA ARG A 69 -12.73 6.61 -21.36
C ARG A 69 -13.99 6.14 -22.08
N ARG A 70 -14.82 5.32 -21.45
CA ARG A 70 -16.10 4.89 -22.02
C ARG A 70 -17.13 6.02 -21.98
N ALA A 71 -17.18 6.78 -20.90
CA ALA A 71 -18.07 7.91 -20.74
C ALA A 71 -17.75 8.99 -21.78
N GLU A 72 -16.47 9.34 -21.95
CA GLU A 72 -16.00 10.25 -23.00
C GLU A 72 -16.41 9.76 -24.40
N ALA A 73 -16.20 8.47 -24.71
CA ALA A 73 -16.57 7.92 -26.01
C ALA A 73 -18.09 7.90 -26.25
N LEU A 74 -18.90 7.69 -25.20
CA LEU A 74 -20.36 7.76 -25.30
C LEU A 74 -20.83 9.21 -25.45
N TRP A 75 -20.20 10.11 -24.71
CA TRP A 75 -20.47 11.54 -24.76
C TRP A 75 -20.19 12.12 -26.14
N GLU A 76 -19.07 11.76 -26.76
CA GLU A 76 -18.72 12.18 -28.12
C GLU A 76 -19.77 11.73 -29.15
N ARG A 77 -20.20 10.47 -29.05
CA ARG A 77 -21.24 9.92 -29.94
C ARG A 77 -22.59 10.60 -29.77
N GLU A 78 -22.97 10.93 -28.54
CA GLU A 78 -24.23 11.63 -28.30
C GLU A 78 -24.12 13.09 -28.74
N TRP A 79 -22.95 13.71 -28.56
CA TRP A 79 -22.68 15.05 -29.08
C TRP A 79 -22.83 15.13 -30.58
N GLU A 80 -22.32 14.19 -31.36
CA GLU A 80 -22.53 14.17 -32.83
C GLU A 80 -24.01 14.21 -33.22
N ARG A 81 -24.90 13.65 -32.37
CA ARG A 81 -26.35 13.64 -32.61
C ARG A 81 -27.00 14.97 -32.24
N VAL A 82 -26.59 15.62 -31.16
CA VAL A 82 -27.22 16.85 -30.65
C VAL A 82 -26.55 18.13 -31.15
N GLU A 83 -25.26 18.09 -31.51
CA GLU A 83 -24.48 19.22 -32.04
C GLU A 83 -25.16 19.89 -33.23
N PRO A 84 -25.75 19.19 -34.22
CA PRO A 84 -26.34 19.85 -35.39
C PRO A 84 -27.56 20.73 -35.05
N GLY A 85 -28.34 20.32 -34.05
CA GLY A 85 -29.54 21.05 -33.62
C GLY A 85 -29.21 22.30 -32.79
N TRP A 86 -28.11 22.27 -32.03
CA TRP A 86 -27.68 23.37 -31.17
C TRP A 86 -26.70 24.33 -31.85
N SER A 87 -25.82 23.83 -32.73
CA SER A 87 -24.82 24.61 -33.47
C SER A 87 -25.39 25.43 -34.63
N GLY A 88 -26.67 25.27 -34.95
CA GLY A 88 -27.31 25.96 -36.07
C GLY A 88 -26.85 25.49 -37.45
N ARG A 89 -26.09 24.38 -37.55
CA ARG A 89 -25.68 23.75 -38.81
C ARG A 89 -26.75 22.83 -39.41
N ALA A 90 -27.98 22.85 -38.87
CA ALA A 90 -29.11 22.22 -39.53
C ALA A 90 -29.21 22.75 -40.98
N PRO A 91 -29.51 21.91 -41.98
CA PRO A 91 -29.66 22.36 -43.36
C PRO A 91 -30.66 23.52 -43.39
N SER A 92 -30.22 24.69 -43.86
CA SER A 92 -31.16 25.80 -44.06
C SER A 92 -32.28 25.32 -44.98
N PRO A 93 -33.57 25.53 -44.62
CA PRO A 93 -34.67 25.18 -45.50
C PRO A 93 -34.50 25.92 -46.84
N PRO A 94 -34.89 25.30 -47.97
CA PRO A 94 -34.73 25.93 -49.28
C PRO A 94 -35.43 27.28 -49.29
N SER A 95 -34.65 28.35 -49.49
CA SER A 95 -35.13 29.72 -49.65
C SER A 95 -35.80 29.87 -51.01
N GLY A 96 -37.02 29.33 -51.12
CA GLY A 96 -37.92 29.53 -52.25
C GLY A 96 -39.23 30.13 -51.75
N PHE A 97 -39.63 31.23 -52.40
CA PHE A 97 -40.86 32.01 -52.20
C PHE A 97 -40.95 32.89 -50.95
N VAL A 98 -40.59 34.17 -51.10
CA VAL A 98 -41.55 35.29 -50.94
C VAL A 98 -41.18 36.34 -51.98
N SER A 99 -42.09 36.59 -52.92
CA SER A 99 -42.11 37.72 -53.84
C SER A 99 -43.29 38.62 -53.50
#